data_AF-A0AAV7JR10-F1
#
_entry.id   AF-A0AAV7JR10-F1
#
_cell.length_a   1.000
_cell.length_b   1.000
_cell.length_c   1.000
_cell.angle_alpha   90.00
_cell.angle_beta   90.00
_cell.angle_gamma   90.00
#
_symmetry.space_group_name_H-M   'P 1'
#
loop_
_entity.id
_entity.type
_entity.pdbx_description
1 polymer ?
#
loop_
_entity_poly.entity_id
_entity_poly.type
_entity_poly.pdbx_seq_one_letter_code
_entity_poly.pdbx_strand_id
1 'polypeptide(L)'
;MGESLQTASEGTAAKLPNLDSLKQMIQHQRTSVLAAPAQPTTLAEVALPAVYQQTAKGEQFLLYDSGADDAHRFLIFATQHNLGMLQRSKIWLADGTFKTAPPSSPGVCGAWTPWRR
;
A
#
# COMPACT_ATOMS: atom_id res chain seq x y z
N MET A 1 7.76 -14.49 -4.07
CA MET A 1 6.38 -14.02 -4.35
C MET A 1 5.77 -14.81 -5.51
N GLY A 2 5.79 -16.15 -5.46
CA GLY A 2 5.31 -17.01 -6.56
C GLY A 2 4.27 -18.06 -6.14
N GLU A 3 3.92 -18.17 -4.87
CA GLU A 3 3.22 -19.36 -4.35
C GLU A 3 1.77 -19.09 -3.91
N SER A 4 1.19 -17.93 -4.18
CA SER A 4 -0.16 -17.61 -3.70
C SER A 4 -1.30 -17.86 -4.70
N LEU A 5 -1.00 -18.38 -5.90
CA LEU A 5 -2.02 -18.70 -6.92
C LEU A 5 -2.15 -20.21 -7.19
N GLN A 6 -1.45 -21.05 -6.44
CA GLN A 6 -1.45 -22.50 -6.65
C GLN A 6 -2.76 -23.20 -6.20
N THR A 7 -3.73 -22.47 -5.65
CA THR A 7 -5.04 -23.01 -5.24
C THR A 7 -6.17 -22.68 -6.23
N ALA A 8 -5.85 -22.19 -7.43
CA ALA A 8 -6.84 -22.06 -8.49
C ALA A 8 -7.09 -23.43 -9.17
N SER A 9 -8.36 -23.77 -9.41
CA SER A 9 -8.76 -24.96 -10.17
C SER A 9 -8.01 -25.04 -11.51
N GLU A 10 -7.58 -26.24 -11.91
CA GLU A 10 -6.81 -26.53 -13.12
C GLU A 10 -7.44 -25.94 -14.41
N GLY A 11 -8.77 -25.91 -14.48
CA GLY A 11 -9.53 -25.29 -15.57
C GLY A 11 -9.50 -23.75 -15.58
N THR A 12 -9.18 -23.12 -14.45
CA THR A 12 -9.01 -21.67 -14.31
C THR A 12 -7.57 -21.27 -14.61
N ALA A 13 -6.59 -22.09 -14.20
CA ALA A 13 -5.18 -21.89 -14.53
C ALA A 13 -4.91 -21.93 -16.04
N ALA A 14 -5.61 -22.81 -16.79
CA ALA A 14 -5.49 -22.90 -18.24
C ALA A 14 -6.06 -21.68 -19.00
N LYS A 15 -6.95 -20.90 -18.39
CA LYS A 15 -7.57 -19.71 -19.01
C LYS A 15 -6.88 -18.39 -18.65
N LEU A 16 -6.06 -18.37 -17.61
CA LEU A 16 -5.35 -17.16 -17.20
C LEU A 16 -4.06 -17.02 -18.01
N PRO A 17 -3.76 -15.84 -18.57
CA PRO A 17 -2.48 -15.59 -19.17
C PRO A 17 -1.37 -15.69 -18.10
N ASN A 18 -0.14 -15.96 -18.54
CA ASN A 18 1.01 -16.05 -17.64
C ASN A 18 1.11 -14.80 -16.75
N LEU A 19 1.63 -14.96 -15.53
CA LEU A 19 1.78 -13.90 -14.54
C LEU A 19 2.53 -12.68 -15.08
N ASP A 20 3.52 -12.87 -15.93
CA ASP A 20 4.25 -11.74 -16.51
C ASP A 20 3.41 -10.97 -17.53
N SER A 21 2.57 -11.67 -18.30
CA SER A 21 1.58 -11.03 -19.18
C SER A 21 0.52 -10.27 -18.38
N LEU A 22 0.07 -10.80 -17.23
CA LEU A 22 -0.83 -10.10 -16.32
C LEU A 22 -0.19 -8.85 -15.73
N LYS A 23 1.07 -8.93 -15.27
CA LYS A 23 1.83 -7.76 -14.77
C LYS A 23 1.95 -6.68 -15.86
N GLN A 24 2.30 -7.07 -17.09
CA GLN A 24 2.39 -6.12 -18.20
C GLN A 24 1.04 -5.49 -18.52
N MET A 25 -0.05 -6.27 -18.54
CA MET A 25 -1.40 -5.75 -18.77
C MET A 25 -1.78 -4.70 -17.71
N ILE A 26 -1.51 -4.99 -16.44
CA ILE A 26 -1.73 -4.04 -15.34
C ILE A 26 -0.86 -2.79 -15.54
N GLN A 27 0.41 -2.95 -15.89
CA GLN A 27 1.31 -1.83 -16.12
C GLN A 27 0.85 -0.95 -17.28
N HIS A 28 0.45 -1.53 -18.41
CA HIS A 28 -0.10 -0.81 -19.56
C HIS A 28 -1.39 -0.07 -19.21
N GLN A 29 -2.30 -0.68 -18.45
CA GLN A 29 -3.50 0.01 -17.97
C GLN A 29 -3.13 1.21 -17.09
N ARG A 30 -2.16 1.07 -16.19
CA ARG A 30 -1.71 2.16 -15.32
C ARG A 30 -1.06 3.30 -16.09
N THR A 31 -0.15 3.01 -17.02
CA THR A 31 0.62 4.04 -17.71
C THR A 31 -0.11 4.63 -18.92
N SER A 32 -0.74 3.80 -19.75
CA SER A 32 -1.32 4.23 -21.03
C SER A 32 -2.77 4.66 -20.92
N VAL A 33 -3.56 4.07 -20.02
CA VAL A 33 -5.00 4.36 -19.89
C VAL A 33 -5.27 5.37 -18.79
N LEU A 34 -4.63 5.18 -17.63
CA LEU A 34 -4.88 6.00 -16.44
C LEU A 34 -3.87 7.14 -16.27
N ALA A 35 -2.86 7.24 -17.14
CA ALA A 35 -1.77 8.23 -17.06
C ALA A 35 -1.19 8.35 -15.64
N ALA A 36 -1.06 7.22 -14.94
CA ALA A 36 -0.60 7.21 -13.57
C ALA A 36 0.83 7.79 -13.50
N PRO A 37 1.14 8.59 -12.46
CA PRO A 37 2.47 9.17 -12.29
C PRO A 37 3.53 8.06 -12.17
N ALA A 38 4.76 8.39 -12.56
CA ALA A 38 5.89 7.49 -12.41
C ALA A 38 6.05 7.07 -10.95
N GLN A 39 6.54 5.85 -10.74
CA GLN A 39 6.82 5.34 -9.40
C GLN A 39 7.82 6.29 -8.71
N PRO A 40 7.49 6.84 -7.53
CA PRO A 40 8.39 7.75 -6.82
C PRO A 40 9.65 7.00 -6.36
N THR A 41 10.79 7.66 -6.49
CA THR A 41 12.10 7.10 -6.09
C THR A 41 12.45 7.47 -4.66
N THR A 42 11.79 8.50 -4.12
CA THR A 42 11.94 8.95 -2.72
C THR A 42 10.57 9.18 -2.07
N LEU A 43 10.50 9.16 -0.73
CA LEU A 43 9.25 9.42 -0.01
C LEU A 43 8.76 10.88 -0.14
N ALA A 44 9.68 11.82 -0.38
CA ALA A 44 9.35 13.24 -0.62
C ALA A 44 8.62 13.44 -1.95
N GLU A 45 8.93 12.64 -2.97
CA GLU A 45 8.28 12.68 -4.28
C GLU A 45 6.85 12.12 -4.28
N VAL A 46 6.42 11.47 -3.19
CA VAL A 46 5.07 10.91 -3.09
C VAL A 46 4.06 12.05 -3.01
N ALA A 47 3.54 12.46 -4.18
CA ALA A 47 2.40 13.35 -4.29
C ALA A 47 1.11 12.51 -4.24
N LEU A 48 0.22 12.79 -3.29
CA LEU A 48 -1.08 12.14 -3.18
C LEU A 48 -2.18 13.06 -3.75
N PRO A 49 -2.69 12.79 -4.96
CA PRO A 49 -3.85 13.48 -5.51
C PRO A 49 -5.03 13.48 -4.53
N ALA A 50 -5.81 14.56 -4.52
CA ALA A 50 -6.98 14.70 -3.66
C ALA A 50 -7.97 13.53 -3.79
N VAL A 51 -8.08 12.94 -4.98
CA VAL A 51 -8.94 11.78 -5.27
C VAL A 51 -8.56 10.56 -4.42
N TYR A 52 -7.28 10.41 -4.03
CA TYR A 52 -6.80 9.30 -3.21
C TYR A 52 -6.81 9.61 -1.71
N GLN A 53 -7.14 10.84 -1.32
CA GLN A 53 -7.25 11.22 0.08
C GLN A 53 -8.60 10.86 0.68
N GLN A 54 -9.56 10.47 -0.16
CA GLN A 54 -10.91 10.06 0.22
C GLN A 54 -11.17 8.60 -0.16
N THR A 55 -12.09 7.97 0.56
CA THR A 55 -12.62 6.65 0.19
C THR A 55 -13.52 6.77 -1.03
N ALA A 56 -13.86 5.64 -1.67
CA ALA A 56 -14.85 5.60 -2.75
C ALA A 56 -16.25 6.13 -2.36
N LYS A 57 -16.52 6.25 -1.05
CA LYS A 57 -17.75 6.82 -0.49
C LYS A 57 -17.65 8.32 -0.19
N GLY A 58 -16.51 8.95 -0.45
CA GLY A 58 -16.25 10.37 -0.18
C GLY A 58 -15.83 10.69 1.25
N GLU A 59 -15.58 9.68 2.10
CA GLU A 59 -15.09 9.92 3.46
C GLU A 59 -13.59 10.23 3.47
N GLN A 60 -13.15 11.18 4.32
CA GLN A 60 -11.73 11.46 4.51
C GLN A 60 -10.99 10.21 5.00
N PHE A 61 -9.93 9.85 4.29
CA PHE A 61 -9.15 8.64 4.53
C PHE A 61 -7.69 8.91 4.89
N LEU A 62 -7.06 9.90 4.25
CA LEU A 62 -5.75 10.39 4.70
C LEU A 62 -5.98 11.34 5.89
N LEU A 63 -5.62 10.91 7.10
CA LEU A 63 -5.84 11.69 8.32
C LEU A 63 -4.64 12.55 8.68
N TYR A 64 -3.43 12.08 8.37
CA TYR A 64 -2.20 12.79 8.69
C TYR A 64 -1.12 12.50 7.67
N ASP A 65 -0.36 13.54 7.35
CA ASP A 65 0.84 13.52 6.53
C ASP A 65 1.85 14.45 7.19
N SER A 66 3.03 13.92 7.56
CA SER A 66 4.08 14.76 8.16
C SER A 66 4.74 15.71 7.15
N GLY A 67 4.49 15.52 5.86
CA GLY A 67 4.91 16.43 4.80
C GLY A 67 6.23 16.05 4.13
N ALA A 68 6.50 16.66 2.98
CA ALA A 68 7.67 16.35 2.16
C ALA A 68 9.01 16.83 2.77
N ASP A 69 8.96 17.76 3.73
CA ASP A 69 10.14 18.28 4.42
C ASP A 69 10.66 17.33 5.53
N ASP A 70 9.86 16.31 5.89
CA ASP A 70 10.24 15.30 6.87
C ASP A 70 11.04 14.17 6.22
N ALA A 71 12.30 14.01 6.63
CA ALA A 71 13.17 12.92 6.17
C ALA A 71 12.61 11.53 6.49
N HIS A 72 11.74 11.43 7.51
CA HIS A 72 11.05 10.21 7.92
C HIS A 72 9.55 10.32 7.70
N ARG A 73 9.15 10.95 6.58
CA ARG A 73 7.74 11.17 6.22
C ARG A 73 6.88 9.93 6.45
N PHE A 74 5.83 10.09 7.23
CA PHE A 74 4.85 9.04 7.48
C PHE A 74 3.43 9.53 7.21
N LEU A 75 2.59 8.57 6.81
CA LEU A 75 1.21 8.81 6.43
C LEU A 75 0.30 7.96 7.32
N ILE A 76 -0.75 8.57 7.85
CA ILE A 76 -1.78 7.86 8.63
C ILE A 76 -3.05 7.80 7.79
N PHE A 77 -3.41 6.59 7.39
CA PHE A 77 -4.66 6.30 6.71
C PHE A 77 -5.65 5.66 7.67
N ALA A 78 -6.79 6.32 7.90
CA ALA A 78 -7.91 5.75 8.63
C ALA A 78 -9.18 6.54 8.31
N THR A 79 -10.33 6.03 8.73
CA THR A 79 -11.57 6.82 8.75
C THR A 79 -11.89 7.18 10.20
N GLN A 80 -12.59 8.29 10.39
CA GLN A 80 -13.06 8.69 11.73
C GLN A 80 -13.92 7.59 12.38
N HIS A 81 -14.71 6.90 11.57
CA HIS A 81 -15.51 5.76 12.01
C HIS A 81 -14.63 4.62 12.55
N ASN A 82 -13.60 4.21 11.81
CA ASN A 82 -12.70 3.14 12.20
C ASN A 82 -11.89 3.51 13.45
N LEU A 83 -11.45 4.77 13.57
CA LEU A 83 -10.81 5.27 14.80
C LEU A 83 -11.76 5.21 15.99
N GLY A 84 -13.03 5.57 15.82
CA GLY A 84 -14.03 5.41 16.86
C GLY A 84 -14.25 3.96 17.28
N MET A 85 -14.21 3.02 16.33
CA MET A 85 -14.27 1.59 16.65
C MET A 85 -13.02 1.13 17.42
N LEU A 86 -11.84 1.53 16.97
CA LEU A 86 -10.58 1.22 17.66
C LEU A 86 -10.61 1.78 19.09
N GLN A 87 -11.00 3.03 19.28
CA GLN A 87 -11.10 3.66 20.60
C GLN A 87 -12.02 2.89 21.57
N ARG A 88 -13.12 2.32 21.09
CA ARG A 88 -14.06 1.53 21.92
C ARG A 88 -13.63 0.06 22.10
N SER A 89 -12.66 -0.41 21.33
CA SER A 89 -12.21 -1.79 21.36
C SER A 89 -11.29 -2.04 22.55
N LYS A 90 -11.55 -3.12 23.29
CA LYS A 90 -10.75 -3.50 24.47
C LYS A 90 -9.38 -4.08 24.13
N ILE A 91 -9.22 -4.61 22.91
CA ILE A 91 -8.01 -5.30 22.45
C ILE A 91 -7.68 -4.78 21.06
N TRP A 92 -6.44 -4.37 20.86
CA TRP A 92 -5.91 -3.98 19.56
C TRP A 92 -4.92 -5.04 19.10
N LEU A 93 -5.12 -5.54 17.87
CA LEU A 93 -4.20 -6.44 17.21
C LEU A 93 -3.56 -5.68 16.05
N ALA A 94 -2.25 -5.47 16.12
CA ALA A 94 -1.49 -4.81 15.08
C ALA A 94 -0.34 -5.72 14.66
N ASP A 95 -0.24 -6.01 13.37
CA ASP A 95 0.87 -6.74 12.77
C ASP A 95 1.60 -5.85 11.76
N GLY A 96 2.93 -5.93 11.75
CA GLY A 96 3.81 -5.10 10.92
C GLY A 96 3.97 -5.68 9.52
N THR A 97 3.01 -5.44 8.62
CA THR A 97 3.12 -5.91 7.23
C THR A 97 3.77 -4.85 6.32
N PHE A 98 5.11 -4.80 6.29
CA PHE A 98 5.87 -3.85 5.45
C PHE A 98 6.31 -4.41 4.08
N LYS A 99 6.00 -5.67 3.78
CA LYS A 99 6.50 -6.37 2.57
C LYS A 99 5.95 -5.83 1.23
N THR A 100 4.95 -4.95 1.27
CA THR A 100 4.26 -4.40 0.09
C THR A 100 4.65 -2.96 -0.24
N ALA A 101 5.52 -2.33 0.55
CA ALA A 101 6.02 -0.99 0.25
C ALA A 101 6.96 -1.04 -0.98
N PRO A 102 6.94 -0.01 -1.85
CA PRO A 102 7.86 0.06 -2.97
C PRO A 102 9.32 0.10 -2.47
N PRO A 103 10.24 -0.60 -3.16
CA PRO A 103 11.63 -0.73 -2.73
C PRO A 103 12.39 0.60 -2.66
N SER A 104 11.84 1.67 -3.22
CA SER A 104 12.35 3.04 -3.14
C SER A 104 12.21 3.70 -1.77
N SER A 105 11.77 2.98 -0.74
CA SER A 105 11.80 3.46 0.66
C SER A 105 13.24 3.28 1.19
N PRO A 106 14.12 4.30 1.19
CA PRO A 106 15.46 4.15 1.69
C PRO A 106 15.36 4.25 3.21
N GLY A 107 15.28 3.11 3.91
CA GLY A 107 15.47 3.12 5.37
C GLY A 107 14.53 2.29 6.24
N VAL A 108 13.69 1.39 5.71
CA VAL A 108 12.95 0.44 6.58
C VAL A 108 13.47 -0.99 6.49
N CYS A 109 14.53 -1.23 5.71
CA CYS A 109 15.25 -2.49 5.70
C CYS A 109 16.47 -2.39 6.63
N GLY A 110 16.29 -2.80 7.89
CA GLY A 110 17.41 -3.16 8.78
C GLY A 110 17.49 -2.40 10.10
N ALA A 111 16.62 -2.72 11.06
CA ALA A 111 16.97 -2.73 12.49
C ALA A 111 15.80 -3.37 13.28
N TRP A 112 15.67 -4.69 13.18
CA TRP A 112 15.00 -5.46 14.23
C TRP A 112 15.96 -5.52 15.43
N THR A 113 15.94 -4.52 16.31
CA THR A 113 16.39 -4.72 17.69
C THR A 113 15.19 -5.28 18.47
N PRO A 114 15.30 -6.48 19.07
CA PRO A 114 14.27 -6.98 19.94
C PRO A 114 14.12 -6.00 21.10
N TRP A 115 12.90 -5.57 21.37
CA TRP A 115 12.54 -4.99 22.66
C TRP A 115 12.91 -6.01 23.73
N ARG A 116 14.07 -5.81 24.37
CA ARG A 116 14.40 -6.43 25.65
C ARG A 116 13.35 -5.97 26.66
N ARG A 117 12.77 -6.93 27.36
CA ARG A 117 12.47 -6.74 28.77
C ARG A 117 13.61 -7.36 29.58
#